data_AF-A0A0R1TSV1-F1
#
_entry.id   AF-A0A0R1TSV1-F1
#
_cell.length_a   1.000
_cell.length_b   1.000
_cell.length_c   1.000
_cell.angle_alpha   90.00
_cell.angle_beta   90.00
_cell.angle_gamma   90.00
#
_symmetry.space_group_name_H-M   'P 1'
#
loop_
_entity.id
_entity.type
_entity.pdbx_description
1 polymer ?
#
loop_
_entity_poly.entity_id
_entity_poly.type
_entity_poly.pdbx_seq_one_letter_code
_entity_poly.pdbx_strand_id
1 'polypeptide(L)'
;MRRVSINDQIQKARDTSRIYELSLFDDKTAVKLTDEDDVIVKIGNRIGYLADIECDVKNGSVLLDSTKLAEFPADKYRLEIWIEKEDRKYIYPDKDQILLTLTDNLMDVKGDLVNTITIEQIRKELAESGGTSIPVAGKDGKDGAQGPKGDKGDPGPAGERGPAGNDGQNGHDGKDGKSAYQIWLDLGNTGSEHDFIDSLKPKPDEDNKGEVRHAPTAWTLDRSITPWTIRFDNGCGLQFPEYATTATVYGYGFAGNLNATDFVTWPLIPNVISASRGTLTLEKFKSKSGMFDYWSPRTKVLNPLQDASKYDWTNAFGDAGTNSGSYGRKPVYARVMYELGIWSDDDVLSIGAVRKEG
;
A
#
# COMPACT_ATOMS: atom_id res chain seq x y z
N MET A 1 -0.03 5.20 -41.49
CA MET A 1 -0.25 5.08 -40.02
C MET A 1 -0.12 3.62 -39.64
N ARG A 2 0.91 3.30 -38.87
CA ARG A 2 1.19 1.97 -38.34
C ARG A 2 0.28 1.64 -37.18
N ARG A 3 -0.39 0.49 -37.26
CA ARG A 3 -1.33 -0.01 -36.25
C ARG A 3 -1.05 -1.47 -35.96
N VAL A 4 -1.47 -1.90 -34.77
CA VAL A 4 -1.43 -3.30 -34.37
C VAL A 4 -2.79 -3.70 -33.84
N SER A 5 -3.27 -4.85 -34.29
CA SER A 5 -4.42 -5.54 -33.72
C SER A 5 -3.92 -6.71 -32.88
N ILE A 6 -4.51 -6.92 -31.71
CA ILE A 6 -4.22 -8.06 -30.83
C ILE A 6 -5.53 -8.77 -30.52
N ASN A 7 -5.50 -10.11 -30.51
CA ASN A 7 -6.69 -10.95 -30.34
C ASN A 7 -7.33 -10.88 -28.94
N ASP A 8 -6.52 -10.62 -27.90
CA ASP A 8 -6.96 -10.41 -26.52
C ASP A 8 -5.99 -9.44 -25.83
N GLN A 9 -6.41 -8.83 -24.73
CA GLN A 9 -5.62 -7.87 -23.97
C GLN A 9 -5.63 -8.14 -22.47
N ILE A 10 -6.24 -9.25 -22.02
CA ILE A 10 -6.35 -9.56 -20.60
C ILE A 10 -6.06 -11.04 -20.36
N GLN A 11 -5.20 -11.33 -19.39
CA GLN A 11 -5.08 -12.67 -18.80
C GLN A 11 -4.80 -12.59 -17.30
N LYS A 12 -4.75 -13.74 -16.63
CA LYS A 12 -4.22 -13.84 -15.26
C LYS A 12 -2.69 -13.85 -15.31
N ALA A 13 -2.03 -13.22 -14.34
CA ALA A 13 -0.58 -13.36 -14.19
C ALA A 13 -0.23 -14.85 -14.03
N ARG A 14 0.94 -15.30 -14.51
CA ARG A 14 1.36 -16.72 -14.47
C ARG A 14 0.48 -17.71 -15.26
N ASP A 15 -0.57 -17.25 -15.97
CA ASP A 15 -1.30 -18.09 -16.93
C ASP A 15 -0.47 -18.21 -18.22
N THR A 16 -0.10 -19.43 -18.56
CA THR A 16 0.74 -19.77 -19.72
C THR A 16 -0.02 -20.50 -20.82
N SER A 17 -1.35 -20.47 -20.80
CA SER A 17 -2.20 -21.24 -21.73
C SER A 17 -2.46 -20.53 -23.07
N ARG A 18 -2.02 -19.28 -23.21
CA ARG A 18 -2.44 -18.38 -24.28
C ARG A 18 -1.32 -18.05 -25.27
N ILE A 19 -1.70 -17.87 -26.53
CA ILE A 19 -0.86 -17.27 -27.55
C ILE A 19 -1.58 -16.00 -28.03
N TYR A 20 -0.90 -14.86 -27.90
CA TYR A 20 -1.37 -13.59 -28.42
C TYR A 20 -0.95 -13.47 -29.88
N GLU A 21 -1.93 -13.23 -30.75
CA GLU A 21 -1.69 -12.99 -32.17
C GLU A 21 -1.72 -11.49 -32.41
N LEU A 22 -0.57 -10.93 -32.79
CA LEU A 22 -0.45 -9.51 -33.13
C LEU A 22 -0.34 -9.34 -34.65
N SER A 23 -1.34 -8.69 -35.24
CA SER A 23 -1.36 -8.38 -36.68
C SER A 23 -1.01 -6.92 -36.92
N LEU A 24 -0.04 -6.67 -37.79
CA LEU A 24 0.48 -5.33 -38.09
C LEU A 24 -0.15 -4.76 -39.36
N PHE A 25 -0.40 -3.45 -39.38
CA PHE A 25 -1.00 -2.76 -40.51
C PHE A 25 -0.29 -1.45 -40.81
N ASP A 26 -0.05 -1.19 -42.10
CA ASP A 26 0.26 0.11 -42.65
C ASP A 26 -1.01 0.71 -43.26
N ASP A 27 -1.57 1.70 -42.56
CA ASP A 27 -2.88 2.30 -42.83
C ASP A 27 -4.03 1.29 -42.81
N LYS A 28 -4.39 0.73 -43.96
CA LYS A 28 -5.45 -0.27 -44.11
C LYS A 28 -4.92 -1.60 -44.66
N THR A 29 -3.63 -1.68 -44.96
CA THR A 29 -3.00 -2.84 -45.57
C THR A 29 -2.26 -3.62 -44.50
N ALA A 30 -2.53 -4.93 -44.41
CA ALA A 30 -1.77 -5.80 -43.52
C ALA A 30 -0.31 -5.88 -43.97
N VAL A 31 0.61 -5.78 -43.01
CA VAL A 31 2.05 -5.97 -43.25
C VAL A 31 2.28 -7.44 -43.57
N LYS A 32 3.07 -7.71 -44.61
CA LYS A 32 3.45 -9.08 -44.99
C LYS A 32 4.65 -9.52 -44.16
N LEU A 33 4.38 -10.30 -43.12
CA LEU A 33 5.39 -11.00 -42.34
C LEU A 33 5.50 -12.46 -42.80
N THR A 34 6.70 -12.99 -42.69
CA THR A 34 7.08 -14.37 -42.99
C THR A 34 7.70 -15.01 -41.77
N ASP A 35 7.67 -16.34 -41.70
CA ASP A 35 8.21 -17.12 -40.58
C ASP A 35 9.75 -16.97 -40.41
N GLU A 36 10.42 -16.31 -41.37
CA GLU A 36 11.85 -15.96 -41.34
C GLU A 36 12.13 -14.54 -40.80
N ASP A 37 11.10 -13.72 -40.60
CA ASP A 37 11.29 -12.35 -40.10
C ASP A 37 11.57 -12.36 -38.58
N ASP A 38 12.69 -11.76 -38.16
CA ASP A 38 13.03 -11.56 -36.75
C ASP A 38 12.18 -10.43 -36.15
N VAL A 39 11.32 -10.78 -35.19
CA VAL A 39 10.41 -9.83 -34.53
C VAL A 39 10.63 -9.81 -33.03
N ILE A 40 10.88 -8.61 -32.50
CA ILE A 40 11.01 -8.38 -31.06
C ILE A 40 9.81 -7.58 -30.57
N VAL A 41 9.09 -8.13 -29.59
CA VAL A 41 8.09 -7.40 -28.82
C VAL A 41 8.78 -6.77 -27.61
N LYS A 42 8.86 -5.44 -27.60
CA LYS A 42 9.30 -4.67 -26.43
C LYS A 42 8.16 -4.62 -25.43
N ILE A 43 8.40 -5.03 -24.18
CA ILE A 43 7.43 -4.92 -23.10
C ILE A 43 7.90 -3.91 -22.06
N GLY A 44 7.00 -3.02 -21.65
CA GLY A 44 7.20 -2.06 -20.57
C GLY A 44 5.93 -1.89 -19.74
N ASN A 45 6.00 -1.09 -18.68
CA ASN A 45 4.82 -0.67 -17.90
C ASN A 45 4.80 0.86 -17.75
N ARG A 46 4.04 1.38 -16.77
CA ARG A 46 3.98 2.83 -16.52
C ARG A 46 5.33 3.44 -16.09
N ILE A 47 6.22 2.63 -15.52
CA ILE A 47 7.51 3.08 -14.96
C ILE A 47 8.58 3.10 -16.05
N GLY A 48 8.53 2.17 -17.00
CA GLY A 48 9.46 2.16 -18.13
C GLY A 48 9.50 0.84 -18.89
N TYR A 49 10.52 0.72 -19.72
CA TYR A 49 10.87 -0.50 -20.45
C TYR A 49 11.33 -1.59 -19.47
N LEU A 50 10.97 -2.85 -19.76
CA LEU A 50 11.26 -4.00 -18.90
C LEU A 50 12.11 -5.05 -19.62
N ALA A 51 11.68 -5.49 -20.81
CA ALA A 51 12.36 -6.58 -21.51
C ALA A 51 12.06 -6.62 -23.01
N ASP A 52 12.89 -7.42 -23.69
CA ASP A 52 12.73 -7.85 -25.06
C ASP A 52 12.15 -9.26 -25.08
N ILE A 53 11.12 -9.46 -25.89
CA ILE A 53 10.52 -10.77 -26.12
C ILE A 53 10.66 -11.09 -27.59
N GLU A 54 11.57 -12.00 -27.93
CA GLU A 54 11.65 -12.58 -29.26
C GLU A 54 10.37 -13.36 -29.54
N CYS A 55 9.74 -13.15 -30.69
CA CYS A 55 8.46 -13.76 -31.04
C CYS A 55 8.54 -14.40 -32.42
N ASP A 56 7.95 -15.59 -32.53
CA ASP A 56 7.83 -16.27 -33.82
C ASP A 56 6.75 -15.59 -34.67
N VAL A 57 6.89 -15.70 -35.99
CA VAL A 57 5.85 -15.27 -36.93
C VAL A 57 5.19 -16.52 -37.52
N LYS A 58 3.86 -16.50 -37.61
CA LYS A 58 3.10 -17.53 -38.32
C LYS A 58 1.87 -16.94 -38.97
N ASN A 59 1.59 -17.35 -40.21
CA ASN A 59 0.43 -16.88 -40.97
C ASN A 59 0.34 -15.34 -41.07
N GLY A 60 1.49 -14.65 -41.06
CA GLY A 60 1.56 -13.19 -41.11
C GLY A 60 1.25 -12.47 -39.78
N SER A 61 1.09 -13.20 -38.68
CA SER A 61 0.92 -12.65 -37.33
C SER A 61 2.14 -12.94 -36.47
N VAL A 62 2.48 -11.99 -35.59
CA VAL A 62 3.50 -12.16 -34.55
C VAL A 62 2.85 -12.92 -33.39
N LEU A 63 3.51 -13.97 -32.91
CA LEU A 63 3.00 -14.84 -31.84
C LEU A 63 3.73 -14.53 -30.53
N LEU A 64 3.04 -13.85 -29.62
CA LEU A 64 3.50 -13.66 -28.24
C LEU A 64 2.94 -14.78 -27.36
N ASP A 65 3.77 -15.78 -27.09
CA ASP A 65 3.44 -16.90 -26.19
C ASP A 65 3.43 -16.45 -24.72
N SER A 66 2.32 -16.68 -24.02
CA SER A 66 2.15 -16.29 -22.62
C SER A 66 3.11 -16.99 -21.65
N THR A 67 3.75 -18.10 -22.04
CA THR A 67 4.87 -18.69 -21.28
C THR A 67 6.00 -17.69 -21.06
N LYS A 68 6.25 -16.78 -22.00
CA LYS A 68 7.26 -15.70 -21.90
C LYS A 68 6.84 -14.58 -20.95
N LEU A 69 5.58 -14.60 -20.48
CA LEU A 69 5.00 -13.63 -19.54
C LEU A 69 4.89 -14.19 -18.11
N ALA A 70 5.29 -15.44 -17.87
CA ALA A 70 5.04 -16.14 -16.61
C ALA A 70 5.66 -15.43 -15.38
N GLU A 71 6.82 -14.81 -15.55
CA GLU A 71 7.55 -14.10 -14.49
C GLU A 71 7.13 -12.63 -14.33
N PHE A 72 6.29 -12.11 -15.22
CA PHE A 72 5.80 -10.74 -15.13
C PHE A 72 4.67 -10.66 -14.09
N PRO A 73 4.77 -9.76 -13.09
CA PRO A 73 3.73 -9.61 -12.08
C PRO A 73 2.41 -9.11 -12.68
N ALA A 74 1.33 -9.17 -11.91
CA ALA A 74 0.08 -8.53 -12.29
C ALA A 74 0.29 -7.01 -12.44
N ASP A 75 0.08 -6.49 -13.64
CA ASP A 75 0.19 -5.07 -13.99
C ASP A 75 -0.42 -4.80 -15.38
N LYS A 76 -0.45 -3.53 -15.76
CA LYS A 76 -0.75 -3.05 -17.10
C LYS A 76 0.53 -2.81 -17.88
N TYR A 77 0.77 -3.69 -18.84
CA TYR A 77 1.92 -3.65 -19.74
C TYR A 77 1.60 -2.92 -21.05
N ARG A 78 2.64 -2.36 -21.62
CA ARG A 78 2.67 -1.63 -22.88
C ARG A 78 3.60 -2.36 -23.84
N LEU A 79 3.13 -2.64 -25.04
CA LEU A 79 3.88 -3.38 -26.06
C LEU A 79 4.18 -2.50 -27.27
N GLU A 80 5.40 -2.65 -27.80
CA GLU A 80 5.79 -2.18 -29.13
C GLU A 80 6.40 -3.35 -29.92
N ILE A 81 6.13 -3.41 -31.22
CA ILE A 81 6.63 -4.48 -32.09
C ILE A 81 7.73 -3.88 -32.96
N TRP A 82 8.92 -4.43 -32.84
CA TRP A 82 10.12 -3.96 -33.51
C TRP A 82 10.57 -5.02 -34.51
N ILE A 83 10.72 -4.60 -35.77
CA ILE A 83 11.13 -5.45 -36.89
C ILE A 83 12.33 -4.81 -37.57
N GLU A 84 13.36 -5.61 -37.84
CA GLU A 84 14.52 -5.18 -38.63
C GLU A 84 14.51 -5.89 -39.99
N LYS A 85 14.44 -5.11 -41.07
CA LYS A 85 14.39 -5.62 -42.45
C LYS A 85 15.11 -4.68 -43.39
N GLU A 86 15.97 -5.22 -44.26
CA GLU A 86 16.73 -4.46 -45.26
C GLU A 86 17.48 -3.24 -44.64
N ASP A 87 18.20 -3.48 -43.55
CA ASP A 87 18.92 -2.46 -42.75
C ASP A 87 18.03 -1.31 -42.23
N ARG A 88 16.71 -1.52 -42.17
CA ARG A 88 15.74 -0.57 -41.64
C ARG A 88 14.99 -1.16 -40.46
N LYS A 89 14.71 -0.28 -39.51
CA LYS A 89 13.96 -0.58 -38.30
C LYS A 89 12.55 -0.03 -38.41
N TYR A 90 11.57 -0.91 -38.23
CA TYR A 90 10.16 -0.58 -38.23
C TYR A 90 9.60 -0.82 -36.82
N ILE A 91 8.94 0.19 -36.27
CA ILE A 91 8.35 0.16 -34.93
C ILE A 91 6.85 0.36 -35.07
N TYR A 92 6.07 -0.53 -34.47
CA TYR A 92 4.62 -0.49 -34.45
C TYR A 92 4.08 -0.45 -33.02
N PRO A 93 3.00 0.31 -32.76
CA PRO A 93 2.35 1.30 -33.64
C PRO A 93 3.03 2.69 -33.62
N ASP A 94 2.60 3.62 -34.48
CA ASP A 94 3.24 4.97 -34.59
C ASP A 94 2.98 5.90 -33.39
N LYS A 95 1.96 5.64 -32.57
CA LYS A 95 1.45 6.61 -31.57
C LYS A 95 1.39 6.04 -30.15
N ASP A 96 0.39 5.20 -29.88
CA ASP A 96 0.09 4.70 -28.54
C ASP A 96 0.45 3.22 -28.46
N GLN A 97 1.25 2.80 -27.48
CA GLN A 97 1.59 1.39 -27.29
C GLN A 97 0.35 0.53 -27.07
N ILE A 98 0.46 -0.76 -27.38
CA ILE A 98 -0.62 -1.73 -27.17
C ILE A 98 -0.70 -2.05 -25.69
N LEU A 99 -1.90 -2.03 -25.12
CA LEU A 99 -2.12 -2.42 -23.73
C LEU A 99 -2.30 -3.94 -23.61
N LEU A 100 -1.59 -4.55 -22.66
CA LEU A 100 -1.80 -5.93 -22.22
C LEU A 100 -1.90 -5.93 -20.69
N THR A 101 -2.96 -6.51 -20.13
CA THR A 101 -3.20 -6.53 -18.68
C THR A 101 -3.02 -7.94 -18.13
N LEU A 102 -2.07 -8.11 -17.21
CA LEU A 102 -1.98 -9.28 -16.35
C LEU A 102 -2.70 -8.97 -15.04
N THR A 103 -3.76 -9.72 -14.74
CA THR A 103 -4.55 -9.53 -13.52
C THR A 103 -4.09 -10.44 -12.40
N ASP A 104 -4.30 -10.02 -11.15
CA ASP A 104 -3.98 -10.81 -9.95
C ASP A 104 -4.62 -12.21 -9.98
N ASN A 105 -3.89 -13.21 -9.51
CA ASN A 105 -4.50 -14.49 -9.17
C ASN A 105 -5.11 -14.42 -7.77
N LEU A 106 -5.93 -15.42 -7.44
CA LEU A 106 -6.46 -15.57 -6.09
C LEU A 106 -5.35 -15.67 -5.02
N MET A 107 -4.18 -16.21 -5.40
CA MET A 107 -2.99 -16.27 -4.54
C MET A 107 -2.38 -14.89 -4.24
N ASP A 108 -2.64 -13.90 -5.10
CA ASP A 108 -2.14 -12.52 -4.96
C ASP A 108 -3.20 -11.60 -4.29
N VAL A 109 -4.44 -12.07 -4.14
CA VAL A 109 -5.51 -11.34 -3.46
C VAL A 109 -5.23 -11.35 -1.95
N LYS A 110 -4.73 -10.22 -1.43
CA LYS A 110 -4.67 -9.97 0.01
C LYS A 110 -6.08 -9.71 0.54
N GLY A 111 -6.75 -10.79 0.92
CA GLY A 111 -7.91 -10.74 1.80
C GLY A 111 -7.51 -11.25 3.17
N ASP A 112 -7.99 -10.61 4.24
CA ASP A 112 -8.01 -11.25 5.54
C ASP A 112 -8.82 -12.54 5.37
N LEU A 113 -8.22 -13.68 5.68
CA LEU A 113 -9.00 -14.90 5.91
C LEU A 113 -10.11 -14.51 6.87
N VAL A 114 -11.37 -14.62 6.44
CA VAL A 114 -12.47 -14.68 7.38
C VAL A 114 -12.17 -15.90 8.23
N ASN A 115 -11.65 -15.68 9.44
CA ASN A 115 -11.40 -16.75 10.39
C ASN A 115 -12.73 -17.47 10.58
N THR A 116 -12.89 -18.62 9.93
CA THR A 116 -13.98 -19.53 10.21
C THR A 116 -13.75 -19.98 11.65
N ILE A 117 -14.45 -19.35 12.59
CA ILE A 117 -14.39 -19.75 13.99
C ILE A 117 -14.98 -21.16 14.04
N THR A 118 -14.13 -22.15 14.31
CA THR A 118 -14.59 -23.53 14.47
C THR A 118 -15.37 -23.66 15.77
N ILE A 119 -16.28 -24.64 15.85
CA ILE A 119 -17.01 -24.93 17.09
C ILE A 119 -16.04 -25.16 18.27
N GLU A 120 -14.85 -25.71 18.00
CA GLU A 120 -13.81 -25.89 19.01
C GLU A 120 -13.19 -24.57 19.48
N GLN A 121 -12.98 -23.59 18.60
CA GLN A 121 -12.55 -22.25 18.99
C GLN A 121 -13.60 -21.54 19.85
N ILE A 122 -14.89 -21.68 19.53
CA ILE A 122 -15.99 -21.16 20.37
C ILE A 122 -15.99 -21.84 21.75
N ARG A 123 -15.78 -23.16 21.80
CA ARG A 123 -15.70 -23.90 23.07
C ARG A 123 -14.51 -23.46 23.93
N LYS A 124 -13.37 -23.19 23.30
CA LYS A 124 -12.17 -22.69 23.99
C LYS A 124 -12.39 -21.30 24.58
N GLU A 125 -12.97 -20.37 23.81
CA GLU A 125 -13.31 -19.03 24.30
C GLU A 125 -14.38 -19.07 25.42
N LEU A 126 -15.35 -19.98 25.37
CA LEU A 126 -16.33 -20.20 26.44
C LEU A 126 -15.70 -20.76 27.72
N ALA A 127 -14.72 -21.65 27.61
CA ALA A 127 -13.99 -22.17 28.76
C ALA A 127 -13.08 -21.11 29.40
N GLU A 128 -12.44 -20.28 28.58
CA GLU A 128 -11.53 -19.22 29.03
C GLU A 128 -12.25 -17.99 29.59
N SER A 129 -13.50 -17.72 29.17
CA SER A 129 -14.31 -16.59 29.65
C SER A 129 -14.98 -16.80 31.02
N GLY A 130 -14.73 -17.92 31.71
CA GLY A 130 -15.17 -18.13 33.08
C GLY A 130 -16.70 -18.22 33.25
N GLY A 131 -17.41 -18.70 32.22
CA GLY A 131 -18.86 -18.81 32.21
C GLY A 131 -19.41 -19.62 33.39
N THR A 132 -20.12 -18.94 34.28
CA THR A 132 -20.82 -19.52 35.44
C THR A 132 -21.76 -20.64 35.01
N SER A 133 -21.54 -21.82 35.58
CA SER A 133 -22.36 -23.01 35.50
C SER A 133 -23.82 -22.75 35.90
N ILE A 134 -24.76 -23.01 34.98
CA ILE A 134 -26.12 -23.46 35.34
C ILE A 134 -26.33 -24.81 34.65
N PRO A 135 -26.22 -25.94 35.36
CA PRO A 135 -26.53 -27.24 34.79
C PRO A 135 -28.05 -27.43 34.76
N VAL A 136 -28.64 -27.42 33.56
CA VAL A 136 -30.02 -27.91 33.37
C VAL A 136 -29.94 -29.39 33.03
N ALA A 137 -30.16 -30.23 34.05
CA ALA A 137 -30.36 -31.65 33.88
C ALA A 137 -31.70 -31.90 33.16
N GLY A 138 -31.63 -32.38 31.91
CA GLY A 138 -32.77 -32.98 31.22
C GLY A 138 -33.06 -34.35 31.83
N LYS A 139 -34.33 -34.60 32.15
CA LYS A 139 -34.81 -35.80 32.85
C LYS A 139 -34.92 -36.95 31.84
N ASP A 140 -34.38 -38.13 32.15
CA ASP A 140 -34.45 -39.32 31.30
C ASP A 140 -35.91 -39.70 30.97
N GLY A 141 -36.18 -39.88 29.67
CA GLY A 141 -37.47 -40.38 29.18
C GLY A 141 -37.60 -41.88 29.42
N LYS A 142 -38.74 -42.31 29.97
CA LYS A 142 -39.05 -43.73 30.22
C LYS A 142 -39.36 -44.45 28.92
N ASP A 143 -38.80 -45.64 28.74
CA ASP A 143 -39.11 -46.53 27.62
C ASP A 143 -40.59 -46.95 27.60
N GLY A 144 -41.19 -46.94 26.42
CA GLY A 144 -42.57 -47.36 26.18
C GLY A 144 -42.73 -48.89 26.20
N ALA A 145 -43.83 -49.37 26.77
CA ALA A 145 -44.14 -50.79 26.88
C ALA A 145 -44.34 -51.47 25.51
N GLN A 146 -43.82 -52.69 25.38
CA GLN A 146 -43.99 -53.56 24.21
C GLN A 146 -45.46 -53.99 24.04
N GLY A 147 -45.99 -53.88 22.81
CA GLY A 147 -47.37 -54.25 22.48
C GLY A 147 -47.61 -55.77 22.35
N PRO A 148 -48.85 -56.26 22.55
CA PRO A 148 -49.16 -57.68 22.44
C PRO A 148 -49.40 -58.16 20.99
N LYS A 149 -49.22 -59.47 20.86
CA LYS A 149 -49.06 -60.38 19.70
C LYS A 149 -50.29 -60.55 18.78
N GLY A 150 -50.06 -60.94 17.51
CA GLY A 150 -51.04 -61.60 16.63
C GLY A 150 -50.40 -62.31 15.41
N ASP A 151 -50.91 -63.49 15.05
CA ASP A 151 -50.23 -64.58 14.32
C ASP A 151 -50.42 -64.68 12.77
N LYS A 152 -49.46 -65.42 12.17
CA LYS A 152 -49.44 -66.31 10.97
C LYS A 152 -49.17 -65.74 9.55
N GLY A 153 -48.11 -66.31 8.93
CA GLY A 153 -47.47 -65.99 7.63
C GLY A 153 -48.21 -66.48 6.37
N ASP A 154 -47.66 -66.46 5.15
CA ASP A 154 -46.29 -66.29 4.60
C ASP A 154 -46.38 -65.46 3.29
N PRO A 155 -45.33 -64.75 2.82
CA PRO A 155 -44.36 -65.37 1.89
C PRO A 155 -42.89 -65.02 2.20
N GLY A 156 -41.96 -65.89 1.77
CA GLY A 156 -40.53 -65.85 2.15
C GLY A 156 -39.83 -64.51 1.88
N PRO A 157 -39.01 -63.98 2.82
CA PRO A 157 -38.35 -62.71 2.65
C PRO A 157 -37.28 -62.78 1.55
N ALA A 158 -37.23 -61.72 0.74
CA ALA A 158 -36.14 -61.46 -0.19
C ALA A 158 -34.79 -61.50 0.57
N GLY A 159 -33.77 -62.10 -0.04
CA GLY A 159 -32.44 -62.24 0.55
C GLY A 159 -31.91 -60.91 1.10
N GLU A 160 -31.29 -60.98 2.28
CA GLU A 160 -30.78 -59.82 3.00
C GLU A 160 -29.89 -58.97 2.08
N ARG A 161 -30.24 -57.69 1.93
CA ARG A 161 -29.34 -56.71 1.32
C ARG A 161 -28.07 -56.69 2.18
N GLY A 162 -26.93 -56.99 1.58
CA GLY A 162 -25.64 -57.03 2.27
C GLY A 162 -25.38 -55.74 3.06
N PRO A 163 -24.64 -55.81 4.17
CA PRO A 163 -24.39 -54.66 5.03
C PRO A 163 -23.80 -53.50 4.22
N ALA A 164 -24.23 -52.27 4.54
CA ALA A 164 -23.63 -51.07 3.97
C ALA A 164 -22.12 -51.10 4.23
N GLY A 165 -21.32 -50.80 3.21
CA GLY A 165 -19.87 -50.71 3.37
C GLY A 165 -19.53 -49.64 4.41
N ASN A 166 -18.56 -49.93 5.28
CA ASN A 166 -18.11 -48.99 6.30
C ASN A 166 -17.68 -47.67 5.65
N ASP A 167 -18.08 -46.55 6.26
CA ASP A 167 -17.64 -45.22 5.84
C ASP A 167 -16.11 -45.15 5.82
N GLY A 168 -15.54 -44.55 4.77
CA GLY A 168 -14.10 -44.35 4.66
C GLY A 168 -13.61 -43.46 5.81
N GLN A 169 -12.50 -43.84 6.45
CA GLN A 169 -11.87 -43.01 7.47
C GLN A 169 -11.49 -41.65 6.86
N ASN A 170 -11.79 -40.56 7.56
CA ASN A 170 -11.35 -39.22 7.19
C ASN A 170 -9.82 -39.22 7.01
N GLY A 171 -9.33 -38.60 5.95
CA GLY A 171 -7.90 -38.41 5.75
C GLY A 171 -7.30 -37.63 6.92
N HIS A 172 -6.09 -37.99 7.34
CA HIS A 172 -5.37 -37.24 8.36
C HIS A 172 -5.08 -35.81 7.87
N ASP A 173 -5.21 -34.82 8.75
CA ASP A 173 -4.83 -33.46 8.45
C ASP A 173 -3.36 -33.40 8.01
N GLY A 174 -3.08 -32.57 7.00
CA GLY A 174 -1.72 -32.29 6.59
C GLY A 174 -0.92 -31.67 7.73
N LYS A 175 0.38 -31.94 7.80
CA LYS A 175 1.25 -31.30 8.80
C LYS A 175 1.29 -29.79 8.55
N ASP A 176 1.24 -29.01 9.62
CA ASP A 176 1.45 -27.56 9.54
C ASP A 176 2.82 -27.24 8.91
N GLY A 177 2.83 -26.18 8.09
CA GLY A 177 4.06 -25.65 7.49
C GLY A 177 4.99 -25.02 8.54
N LYS A 178 6.25 -24.79 8.15
CA LYS A 178 7.22 -24.11 9.02
C LYS A 178 6.79 -22.67 9.31
N SER A 179 6.97 -22.21 10.54
CA SER A 179 6.79 -20.79 10.88
C SER A 179 7.86 -19.93 10.20
N ALA A 180 7.59 -18.63 10.04
CA ALA A 180 8.56 -17.68 9.50
C ALA A 180 9.86 -17.64 10.33
N TYR A 181 9.75 -17.79 11.66
CA TYR A 181 10.88 -17.92 12.57
C TYR A 181 11.67 -19.22 12.31
N GLN A 182 11.00 -20.35 12.06
CA GLN A 182 11.68 -21.59 11.73
C GLN A 182 12.39 -21.52 10.38
N ILE A 183 11.80 -20.88 9.37
CA ILE A 183 12.47 -20.61 8.09
C ILE A 183 13.69 -19.71 8.31
N TRP A 184 13.57 -18.68 9.16
CA TRP A 184 14.68 -17.79 9.51
C TRP A 184 15.84 -18.53 10.17
N LEU A 185 15.56 -19.46 11.09
CA LEU A 185 16.58 -20.35 11.67
C LEU A 185 17.20 -21.29 10.62
N ASP A 186 16.38 -21.87 9.74
CA ASP A 186 16.85 -22.78 8.68
C ASP A 186 17.78 -22.08 7.67
N LEU A 187 17.65 -20.76 7.51
CA LEU A 187 18.54 -19.91 6.72
C LEU A 187 19.89 -19.62 7.42
N GLY A 188 20.15 -20.24 8.57
CA GLY A 188 21.42 -20.14 9.31
C GLY A 188 21.46 -18.99 10.33
N ASN A 189 20.32 -18.32 10.58
CA ASN A 189 20.26 -17.33 11.64
C ASN A 189 20.13 -18.01 13.01
N THR A 190 20.56 -17.31 14.06
CA THR A 190 20.43 -17.76 15.45
C THR A 190 19.93 -16.60 16.29
N GLY A 191 19.15 -16.89 17.33
CA GLY A 191 18.53 -15.88 18.17
C GLY A 191 17.17 -16.34 18.67
N SER A 192 16.52 -15.50 19.45
CA SER A 192 15.14 -15.65 19.92
C SER A 192 14.15 -15.15 18.87
N GLU A 193 12.85 -15.40 19.10
CA GLU A 193 11.79 -14.77 18.31
C GLU A 193 11.85 -13.24 18.37
N HIS A 194 12.33 -12.67 19.47
CA HIS A 194 12.54 -11.23 19.59
C HIS A 194 13.63 -10.74 18.63
N ASP A 195 14.75 -11.46 18.57
CA ASP A 195 15.85 -11.16 17.63
C ASP A 195 15.39 -11.31 16.18
N PHE A 196 14.51 -12.28 15.91
CA PHE A 196 13.85 -12.41 14.61
C PHE A 196 12.97 -11.19 14.29
N ILE A 197 12.07 -10.78 15.20
CA ILE A 197 11.23 -9.60 15.01
C ILE A 197 12.07 -8.32 14.83
N ASP A 198 13.17 -8.20 15.56
CA ASP A 198 14.10 -7.09 15.41
C ASP A 198 14.85 -7.14 14.07
N SER A 199 15.14 -8.32 13.54
CA SER A 199 15.73 -8.49 12.21
C SER A 199 14.80 -8.05 11.07
N LEU A 200 13.48 -8.07 11.30
CA LEU A 200 12.46 -7.60 10.34
C LEU A 200 12.30 -6.08 10.36
N LYS A 201 12.81 -5.39 11.40
CA LYS A 201 12.79 -3.93 11.43
C LYS A 201 13.78 -3.41 10.39
N PRO A 202 13.46 -2.32 9.69
CA PRO A 202 14.43 -1.68 8.80
C PRO A 202 15.69 -1.35 9.62
N LYS A 203 16.82 -1.95 9.25
CA LYS A 203 18.10 -1.53 9.80
C LYS A 203 18.42 -0.17 9.18
N PRO A 204 18.81 0.84 9.97
CA PRO A 204 19.49 1.99 9.38
C PRO A 204 20.83 1.46 8.88
N ASP A 205 21.00 1.22 7.57
CA ASP A 205 22.29 0.71 7.08
C ASP A 205 23.37 1.78 7.28
N GLU A 206 24.58 1.38 7.68
CA GLU A 206 25.73 2.29 7.78
C GLU A 206 26.14 2.88 6.41
N ASP A 207 25.74 2.23 5.31
CA ASP A 207 25.93 2.71 3.91
C ASP A 207 24.66 3.30 3.28
N ASN A 208 23.52 3.20 3.96
CA ASN A 208 22.25 3.79 3.55
C ASN A 208 21.94 4.84 4.61
N LYS A 209 22.54 6.03 4.46
CA LYS A 209 22.05 7.24 5.12
C LYS A 209 20.55 7.26 4.85
N GLY A 210 19.74 6.84 5.82
CA GLY A 210 18.37 6.37 5.59
C GLY A 210 17.63 7.32 4.66
N GLU A 211 16.80 6.78 3.75
CA GLU A 211 16.11 7.51 2.66
C GLU A 211 16.20 9.01 2.85
N VAL A 212 16.97 9.73 2.02
CA VAL A 212 17.14 11.18 2.18
C VAL A 212 15.75 11.82 2.23
N ARG A 213 15.27 12.11 3.44
CA ARG A 213 13.95 12.66 3.64
C ARG A 213 14.04 14.13 3.22
N HIS A 214 13.10 14.56 2.39
CA HIS A 214 13.02 15.93 1.92
C HIS A 214 11.90 16.69 2.63
N ALA A 215 11.79 17.99 2.36
CA ALA A 215 10.62 18.78 2.75
C ALA A 215 9.32 18.12 2.21
N PRO A 216 8.20 18.19 2.96
CA PRO A 216 6.98 17.49 2.58
C PRO A 216 6.28 18.16 1.39
N THR A 217 5.79 17.39 0.42
CA THR A 217 5.04 17.93 -0.73
C THR A 217 3.54 17.70 -0.64
N ALA A 218 3.11 16.75 0.20
CA ALA A 218 1.72 16.38 0.38
C ALA A 218 1.40 16.03 1.84
N TRP A 219 0.10 16.01 2.15
CA TRP A 219 -0.36 15.61 3.48
C TRP A 219 -1.68 14.85 3.43
N THR A 220 -1.94 14.07 4.48
CA THR A 220 -3.25 13.50 4.78
C THR A 220 -3.64 13.83 6.22
N LEU A 221 -4.95 13.83 6.50
CA LEU A 221 -5.47 14.02 7.86
C LEU A 221 -5.87 12.67 8.45
N ASP A 222 -5.13 12.21 9.45
CA ASP A 222 -5.40 11.03 10.25
C ASP A 222 -6.22 11.39 11.48
N ARG A 223 -7.47 10.93 11.49
CA ARG A 223 -8.46 11.17 12.55
C ARG A 223 -8.64 9.97 13.47
N SER A 224 -7.88 8.89 13.26
CA SER A 224 -7.98 7.67 14.08
C SER A 224 -7.31 7.83 15.45
N ILE A 225 -6.48 8.85 15.61
CA ILE A 225 -5.75 9.17 16.84
C ILE A 225 -6.11 10.57 17.35
N THR A 226 -6.02 10.77 18.68
CA THR A 226 -6.25 12.07 19.33
C THR A 226 -4.97 12.50 20.08
N PRO A 227 -4.39 13.68 19.79
CA PRO A 227 -4.80 14.66 18.79
C PRO A 227 -4.82 14.10 17.36
N TRP A 228 -5.73 14.62 16.53
CA TRP A 228 -5.69 14.37 15.09
C TRP A 228 -4.30 14.69 14.55
N THR A 229 -3.88 13.95 13.54
CA THR A 229 -2.51 14.03 13.05
C THR A 229 -2.51 14.32 11.56
N ILE A 230 -1.77 15.35 11.17
CA ILE A 230 -1.42 15.54 9.78
C ILE A 230 -0.22 14.64 9.48
N ARG A 231 -0.37 13.73 8.52
CA ARG A 231 0.71 12.86 8.05
C ARG A 231 1.28 13.47 6.78
N PHE A 232 2.59 13.63 6.72
CA PHE A 232 3.28 14.10 5.52
C PHE A 232 3.88 12.92 4.76
N ASP A 233 4.06 13.12 3.45
CA ASP A 233 4.74 12.19 2.54
C ASP A 233 6.21 11.97 2.90
N ASN A 234 6.85 12.89 3.61
CA ASN A 234 8.21 12.73 4.12
C ASN A 234 8.29 11.93 5.44
N GLY A 235 7.21 11.31 5.89
CA GLY A 235 7.17 10.51 7.13
C GLY A 235 7.11 11.33 8.43
N CYS A 236 7.08 12.67 8.37
CA CYS A 236 6.77 13.49 9.54
C CYS A 236 5.26 13.42 9.87
N GLY A 237 4.93 13.67 11.13
CA GLY A 237 3.58 14.00 11.55
C GLY A 237 3.51 15.38 12.18
N LEU A 238 2.34 16.01 12.18
CA LEU A 238 2.10 17.27 12.87
C LEU A 238 0.78 17.21 13.66
N GLN A 239 0.88 17.54 14.94
CA GLN A 239 -0.23 17.56 15.89
C GLN A 239 -0.36 18.93 16.53
N PHE A 240 -1.61 19.34 16.79
CA PHE A 240 -1.96 20.54 17.55
C PHE A 240 -2.76 20.13 18.81
N PRO A 241 -2.10 19.78 19.93
CA PRO A 241 -2.78 19.25 21.11
C PRO A 241 -3.85 20.16 21.73
N GLU A 242 -3.66 21.49 21.70
CA GLU A 242 -4.68 22.45 22.20
C GLU A 242 -5.93 22.48 21.34
N TYR A 243 -5.82 22.04 20.10
CA TYR A 243 -6.88 22.00 19.12
C TYR A 243 -7.18 20.57 18.72
N ALA A 244 -7.08 19.62 19.67
CA ALA A 244 -6.89 18.19 19.43
C ALA A 244 -7.77 17.59 18.33
N THR A 245 -9.01 18.06 18.17
CA THR A 245 -9.97 17.63 17.14
C THR A 245 -10.65 18.80 16.41
N THR A 246 -10.13 20.03 16.53
CA THR A 246 -10.76 21.24 15.98
C THR A 246 -10.66 21.26 14.45
N ALA A 247 -11.81 21.08 13.80
CA ALA A 247 -11.91 20.92 12.35
C ALA A 247 -11.26 22.05 11.52
N THR A 248 -11.50 23.31 11.89
CA THR A 248 -10.97 24.49 11.17
C THR A 248 -9.44 24.57 11.21
N VAL A 249 -8.80 24.13 12.29
CA VAL A 249 -7.34 24.14 12.43
C VAL A 249 -6.70 23.09 11.49
N TYR A 250 -7.28 21.89 11.45
CA TYR A 250 -6.83 20.78 10.60
C TYR A 250 -7.33 20.83 9.16
N GLY A 251 -8.24 21.74 8.81
CA GLY A 251 -8.83 21.84 7.47
C GLY A 251 -9.91 20.78 7.17
N TYR A 252 -10.46 20.12 8.19
CA TYR A 252 -11.53 19.15 7.99
C TYR A 252 -12.84 19.85 7.63
N GLY A 253 -13.27 19.72 6.36
CA GLY A 253 -14.43 20.44 5.83
C GLY A 253 -14.16 21.91 5.47
N PHE A 254 -12.90 22.35 5.50
CA PHE A 254 -12.50 23.71 5.15
C PHE A 254 -11.40 23.67 4.08
N ALA A 255 -11.71 24.11 2.86
CA ALA A 255 -10.74 24.21 1.79
C ALA A 255 -9.80 25.40 2.01
N GLY A 256 -8.49 25.14 2.02
CA GLY A 256 -7.45 26.18 2.05
C GLY A 256 -6.88 26.44 0.66
N ASN A 257 -6.48 27.69 0.36
CA ASN A 257 -5.80 28.01 -0.89
C ASN A 257 -4.32 27.59 -0.81
N LEU A 258 -3.98 26.48 -1.46
CA LEU A 258 -2.60 25.97 -1.51
C LEU A 258 -1.68 26.75 -2.43
N ASN A 259 -2.22 27.68 -3.22
CA ASN A 259 -1.45 28.58 -4.08
C ASN A 259 -1.32 29.97 -3.45
N ALA A 260 -1.70 30.13 -2.18
CA ALA A 260 -1.54 31.38 -1.47
C ALA A 260 -0.05 31.75 -1.36
N THR A 261 0.24 33.02 -1.63
CA THR A 261 1.55 33.65 -1.47
C THR A 261 1.61 34.51 -0.20
N ASP A 262 0.60 34.39 0.66
CA ASP A 262 0.49 35.06 1.96
C ASP A 262 -0.11 34.12 3.01
N PHE A 263 0.14 34.42 4.28
CA PHE A 263 -0.31 33.63 5.42
C PHE A 263 -1.83 33.68 5.60
N VAL A 264 -2.40 32.53 5.96
CA VAL A 264 -3.78 32.42 6.44
C VAL A 264 -3.80 32.02 7.91
N THR A 265 -4.80 32.49 8.66
CA THR A 265 -4.93 32.19 10.09
C THR A 265 -5.33 30.74 10.35
N TRP A 266 -6.18 30.17 9.48
CA TRP A 266 -6.59 28.77 9.47
C TRP A 266 -7.28 28.43 8.12
N PRO A 267 -7.27 27.18 7.66
CA PRO A 267 -6.53 26.05 8.24
C PRO A 267 -5.00 26.26 8.18
N LEU A 268 -4.25 25.58 9.06
CA LEU A 268 -2.81 25.84 9.22
C LEU A 268 -1.94 25.19 8.14
N ILE A 269 -2.42 24.08 7.58
CA ILE A 269 -1.65 23.23 6.67
C ILE A 269 -1.32 23.89 5.33
N PRO A 270 -2.18 24.73 4.73
CA PRO A 270 -1.79 25.55 3.59
C PRO A 270 -0.50 26.35 3.81
N ASN A 271 -0.27 26.92 5.00
CA ASN A 271 0.97 27.67 5.27
C ASN A 271 2.21 26.75 5.26
N VAL A 272 2.08 25.48 5.65
CA VAL A 272 3.17 24.50 5.62
C VAL A 272 3.51 24.14 4.17
N ILE A 273 2.48 23.81 3.40
CA ILE A 273 2.64 23.31 2.02
C ILE A 273 3.07 24.44 1.07
N SER A 274 2.53 25.64 1.24
CA SER A 274 2.98 26.82 0.48
C SER A 274 4.44 27.17 0.80
N ALA A 275 4.90 27.00 2.05
CA ALA A 275 6.30 27.22 2.39
C ALA A 275 7.21 26.16 1.77
N SER A 276 6.83 24.88 1.84
CA SER A 276 7.56 23.78 1.19
C SER A 276 7.68 23.96 -0.33
N ARG A 277 6.62 24.47 -0.97
CA ARG A 277 6.61 24.77 -2.41
C ARG A 277 7.30 26.08 -2.78
N GLY A 278 7.73 26.88 -1.80
CA GLY A 278 8.37 28.19 -2.01
C GLY A 278 7.42 29.33 -2.39
N THR A 279 6.10 29.14 -2.40
CA THR A 279 5.14 30.24 -2.67
C THR A 279 4.96 31.15 -1.47
N LEU A 280 5.14 30.63 -0.26
CA LEU A 280 5.21 31.39 0.98
C LEU A 280 6.67 31.54 1.40
N THR A 281 7.24 32.72 1.15
CA THR A 281 8.69 32.94 1.25
C THR A 281 9.15 33.33 2.65
N LEU A 282 10.45 33.21 2.91
CA LEU A 282 11.08 33.68 4.14
C LEU A 282 10.89 35.19 4.33
N GLU A 283 10.94 35.99 3.25
CA GLU A 283 10.68 37.43 3.30
C GLU A 283 9.24 37.74 3.71
N LYS A 284 8.26 36.94 3.24
CA LYS A 284 6.88 37.04 3.71
C LYS A 284 6.75 36.70 5.18
N PHE A 285 7.45 35.67 5.65
CA PHE A 285 7.51 35.37 7.07
C PHE A 285 8.09 36.55 7.84
N LYS A 286 9.26 37.07 7.43
CA LYS A 286 9.98 38.15 8.12
C LYS A 286 9.10 39.38 8.33
N SER A 287 8.40 39.84 7.30
CA SER A 287 7.59 41.06 7.37
C SER A 287 6.22 40.91 8.04
N LYS A 288 5.74 39.68 8.30
CA LYS A 288 4.36 39.44 8.78
C LYS A 288 4.25 39.57 10.29
N SER A 289 3.37 40.43 10.80
CA SER A 289 3.19 40.61 12.25
C SER A 289 2.15 39.67 12.89
N GLY A 290 1.19 39.14 12.13
CA GLY A 290 0.10 38.28 12.64
C GLY A 290 -0.21 37.07 11.75
N MET A 291 -1.37 36.43 11.95
CA MET A 291 -1.82 35.18 11.30
C MET A 291 -1.24 33.89 11.90
N PHE A 292 -0.46 33.98 12.98
CA PHE A 292 0.12 32.81 13.65
C PHE A 292 -0.63 32.38 14.92
N ASP A 293 -1.81 32.95 15.12
CA ASP A 293 -2.63 32.88 16.32
C ASP A 293 -2.91 31.45 16.77
N TYR A 294 -3.01 30.49 15.85
CA TYR A 294 -3.30 29.08 16.15
C TYR A 294 -2.04 28.18 16.14
N TRP A 295 -0.84 28.73 16.00
CA TRP A 295 0.41 27.98 16.19
C TRP A 295 0.72 27.84 17.68
N SER A 296 -0.06 26.99 18.35
CA SER A 296 0.02 26.73 19.78
C SER A 296 1.46 26.38 20.22
N PRO A 297 1.93 26.85 21.38
CA PRO A 297 3.20 26.38 21.97
C PRO A 297 3.27 24.86 22.17
N ARG A 298 2.12 24.15 22.22
CA ARG A 298 2.05 22.69 22.33
C ARG A 298 2.10 21.96 20.98
N THR A 299 2.15 22.67 19.86
CA THR A 299 2.30 22.08 18.52
C THR A 299 3.47 21.10 18.48
N LYS A 300 3.26 19.89 17.99
CA LYS A 300 4.25 18.81 18.03
C LYS A 300 4.51 18.26 16.63
N VAL A 301 5.77 18.25 16.21
CA VAL A 301 6.22 17.48 15.04
C VAL A 301 6.60 16.08 15.52
N LEU A 302 6.07 15.07 14.84
CA LEU A 302 6.39 13.67 15.04
C LEU A 302 7.45 13.27 14.01
N ASN A 303 8.47 12.53 14.45
CA ASN A 303 9.56 12.07 13.59
C ASN A 303 10.21 13.22 12.78
N PRO A 304 10.72 14.28 13.46
CA PRO A 304 11.25 15.45 12.78
C PRO A 304 12.44 15.11 11.89
N LEU A 305 12.62 15.88 10.81
CA LEU A 305 13.78 15.83 9.91
C LEU A 305 15.01 16.48 10.52
N GLN A 306 14.80 17.56 11.27
CA GLN A 306 15.85 18.36 11.87
C GLN A 306 15.61 18.54 13.36
N ASP A 307 16.69 18.53 14.13
CA ASP A 307 16.64 18.73 15.58
C ASP A 307 16.55 20.21 15.93
N ALA A 308 15.35 20.67 16.29
CA ALA A 308 15.12 22.05 16.72
C ALA A 308 15.60 22.35 18.15
N SER A 309 15.97 21.33 18.94
CA SER A 309 16.42 21.53 20.32
C SER A 309 17.71 22.34 20.40
N LYS A 310 18.53 22.31 19.33
CA LYS A 310 19.78 23.07 19.16
C LYS A 310 19.61 24.58 19.04
N TYR A 311 18.37 25.09 18.97
CA TYR A 311 18.08 26.52 18.87
C TYR A 311 17.21 27.03 20.02
N ASP A 312 17.45 28.27 20.43
CA ASP A 312 16.50 29.15 21.10
C ASP A 312 15.68 29.90 20.04
N TRP A 313 14.37 29.72 20.08
CA TRP A 313 13.42 30.27 19.13
C TRP A 313 12.78 31.57 19.62
N THR A 314 13.07 32.01 20.84
CA THR A 314 12.38 33.14 21.50
C THR A 314 12.38 34.40 20.64
N ASN A 315 13.44 34.64 19.87
CA ASN A 315 13.59 35.81 19.00
C ASN A 315 13.33 35.52 17.51
N ALA A 316 12.84 34.33 17.15
CA ALA A 316 12.58 33.90 15.78
C ALA A 316 11.32 34.56 15.16
N PHE A 317 11.25 35.89 15.24
CA PHE A 317 10.16 36.71 14.73
C PHE A 317 10.46 37.29 13.35
N GLY A 318 11.66 37.15 12.79
CA GLY A 318 12.01 37.82 11.54
C GLY A 318 12.29 39.31 11.74
N ASP A 319 11.60 40.20 11.02
CA ASP A 319 11.92 41.63 11.06
C ASP A 319 11.57 42.27 12.40
N ALA A 320 12.37 43.28 12.78
CA ALA A 320 12.14 44.06 13.99
C ALA A 320 10.71 44.66 14.02
N GLY A 321 10.03 44.52 15.16
CA GLY A 321 8.67 45.05 15.37
C GLY A 321 7.52 44.14 14.95
N THR A 322 7.80 42.96 14.39
CA THR A 322 6.77 42.00 13.97
C THR A 322 6.30 41.04 15.08
N ASN A 323 6.75 41.24 16.32
CA ASN A 323 6.44 40.39 17.48
C ASN A 323 5.05 40.60 18.08
N SER A 324 4.38 41.72 17.77
CA SER A 324 3.19 42.19 18.49
C SER A 324 1.86 41.62 17.99
N GLY A 325 1.80 41.02 16.79
CA GLY A 325 0.53 40.59 16.17
C GLY A 325 0.27 39.07 16.19
N SER A 326 1.21 38.26 16.70
CA SER A 326 1.15 36.80 16.62
C SER A 326 0.89 36.10 17.96
N TYR A 327 0.56 36.84 19.03
CA TYR A 327 0.51 36.32 20.40
C TYR A 327 1.80 35.56 20.81
N GLY A 328 2.96 35.99 20.29
CA GLY A 328 4.23 35.30 20.51
C GLY A 328 4.35 33.92 19.85
N ARG A 329 3.44 33.53 18.94
CA ARG A 329 3.39 32.17 18.35
C ARG A 329 4.15 32.02 17.03
N LYS A 330 4.64 33.11 16.45
CA LYS A 330 5.45 33.09 15.21
C LYS A 330 6.72 32.22 15.33
N PRO A 331 7.47 32.23 16.45
CA PRO A 331 8.53 31.25 16.73
C PRO A 331 8.13 29.78 16.60
N VAL A 332 6.90 29.43 16.96
CA VAL A 332 6.41 28.04 16.88
C VAL A 332 6.31 27.60 15.42
N TYR A 333 5.80 28.48 14.54
CA TYR A 333 5.77 28.20 13.10
C TYR A 333 7.17 27.99 12.55
N ALA A 334 8.11 28.88 12.89
CA ALA A 334 9.49 28.79 12.44
C ALA A 334 10.15 27.47 12.85
N ARG A 335 9.98 27.07 14.13
CA ARG A 335 10.44 25.78 14.63
C ARG A 335 9.85 24.62 13.83
N VAL A 336 8.54 24.64 13.55
CA VAL A 336 7.88 23.56 12.79
C VAL A 336 8.42 23.49 11.35
N MET A 337 8.62 24.63 10.67
CA MET A 337 9.17 24.62 9.30
C MET A 337 10.56 24.00 9.26
N TYR A 338 11.37 24.31 10.26
CA TYR A 338 12.69 23.71 10.44
C TYR A 338 12.62 22.20 10.72
N GLU A 339 11.83 21.78 11.72
CA GLU A 339 11.66 20.36 12.08
C GLU A 339 11.12 19.52 10.91
N LEU A 340 10.32 20.10 10.02
CA LEU A 340 9.80 19.44 8.82
C LEU A 340 10.80 19.39 7.65
N GLY A 341 11.98 20.01 7.79
CA GLY A 341 12.98 20.06 6.72
C GLY A 341 12.72 21.13 5.64
N ILE A 342 11.79 22.05 5.88
CA ILE A 342 11.42 23.09 4.91
C ILE A 342 12.42 24.24 4.95
N TRP A 343 12.89 24.62 6.14
CA TRP A 343 13.87 25.68 6.34
C TRP A 343 15.20 25.13 6.82
N SER A 344 16.28 25.70 6.31
CA SER A 344 17.66 25.36 6.66
C SER A 344 18.13 26.05 7.95
N ASP A 345 19.35 25.71 8.39
CA ASP A 345 20.02 26.41 9.48
C ASP A 345 20.20 27.91 9.18
N ASP A 346 20.59 28.27 7.95
CA ASP A 346 20.78 29.66 7.55
C ASP A 346 19.46 30.44 7.55
N ASP A 347 18.38 29.80 7.10
CA ASP A 347 17.06 30.42 7.09
C ASP A 347 16.62 30.79 8.51
N VAL A 348 16.74 29.86 9.46
CA VAL A 348 16.28 30.08 10.84
C VAL A 348 17.15 31.06 11.61
N LEU A 349 18.45 31.08 11.34
CA LEU A 349 19.36 32.11 11.87
C LEU A 349 18.99 33.49 11.34
N SER A 350 18.65 33.61 10.05
CA SER A 350 18.30 34.90 9.43
C SER A 350 17.01 35.53 9.96
N ILE A 351 16.16 34.74 10.65
CA ILE A 351 14.91 35.20 11.26
C ILE A 351 14.99 35.35 12.77
N GLY A 352 16.19 35.22 13.36
CA GLY A 352 16.45 35.50 14.77
C GLY A 352 16.45 34.29 15.71
N ALA A 353 16.46 33.05 15.20
CA ALA A 353 16.79 31.90 16.04
C ALA A 353 18.27 31.97 16.46
N VAL A 354 18.58 31.54 17.68
CA VAL A 354 19.95 31.57 18.23
C VAL A 354 20.39 30.16 18.54
N ARG A 355 21.59 29.75 18.10
CA ARG A 355 22.15 28.43 18.46
C ARG A 355 22.37 28.37 19.96
N LYS A 356 21.92 27.28 20.59
CA LYS A 356 22.32 26.96 21.96
C LYS A 356 23.74 26.43 21.91
N GLU A 357 24.63 27.01 22.71
CA GLU A 357 25.94 26.40 22.95
C GLU A 357 25.72 25.04 23.63
N GLY A 358 26.36 24.00 23.08
CA GLY A 358 26.19 22.61 23.49
C GLY A 358 26.95 22.25 24.76
#